data_AF-A0A369J8B2-F1
#
_entry.id   AF-A0A369J8B2-F1
#
_cell.length_a   1.000
_cell.length_b   1.000
_cell.length_c   1.000
_cell.angle_alpha   90.00
_cell.angle_beta   90.00
_cell.angle_gamma   90.00
#
_symmetry.space_group_name_H-M   'P 1'
#
loop_
_entity.id
_entity.type
_entity.pdbx_description
1 polymer ?
#
loop_
_entity_poly.entity_id
_entity_poly.type
_entity_poly.pdbx_seq_one_letter_code
_entity_poly.pdbx_strand_id
1 'polypeptide(L)' 'MCKHEVVGDFYRGCGHFHGRYFTGETMDCNSDTCRTSAMHKHKTATNCRCPEVVVEQRKIQNMFQIPFAECQRVSR' A
#
# COMPACT_ATOMS: atom_id res chain seq x y z
N MET A 1 5.12 -7.05 10.32
CA MET A 1 4.96 -7.02 8.85
C MET A 1 4.27 -5.72 8.51
N CYS A 2 4.75 -5.02 7.48
CA CYS A 2 4.53 -3.58 7.29
C CYS A 2 3.78 -3.26 5.98
N LYS A 3 3.72 -4.22 5.06
CA LYS A 3 3.03 -4.05 3.78
C LYS A 3 1.67 -4.75 3.84
N HIS A 4 0.60 -4.08 3.49
CA HIS A 4 -0.74 -4.66 3.42
C HIS A 4 -1.15 -4.77 1.96
N GLU A 5 -1.53 -5.95 1.49
CA GLU A 5 -2.02 -6.10 0.13
C GLU A 5 -3.45 -5.54 0.01
N VAL A 6 -3.62 -4.61 -0.92
CA VAL A 6 -4.92 -4.03 -1.30
C VAL A 6 -5.21 -4.39 -2.76
N VAL A 7 -6.34 -5.04 -2.97
CA VAL A 7 -6.83 -5.40 -4.29
C VAL A 7 -7.82 -4.34 -4.74
N GLY A 8 -7.67 -3.88 -5.99
CA GLY A 8 -8.49 -2.81 -6.53
C GLY A 8 -8.45 -2.74 -8.04
N ASP A 9 -9.12 -1.73 -8.59
CA ASP A 9 -9.17 -1.50 -10.04
C ASP A 9 -8.37 -0.28 -10.42
N PHE A 10 -7.82 -0.29 -11.63
CA PHE A 10 -7.12 0.86 -12.21
C PHE A 10 -7.91 1.44 -13.39
N TYR A 11 -8.21 2.74 -13.32
CA TYR A 11 -8.99 3.44 -14.33
C TYR A 11 -8.06 4.36 -15.14
N ARG A 12 -7.71 3.96 -16.36
CA ARG A 12 -6.80 4.74 -17.22
C ARG A 12 -7.38 6.07 -17.68
N GLY A 13 -8.70 6.20 -17.75
CA GLY A 13 -9.34 7.46 -18.11
C GLY A 13 -9.13 8.59 -17.10
N CYS A 14 -8.79 8.28 -15.84
CA CYS A 14 -8.41 9.26 -14.81
C CYS A 14 -7.02 9.00 -14.18
N GLY A 15 -6.37 7.87 -14.48
CA GLY A 15 -5.06 7.50 -13.94
C GLY A 15 -5.06 7.05 -12.48
N HIS A 16 -6.22 6.74 -11.91
CA HIS A 16 -6.36 6.44 -10.48
C HIS A 16 -6.56 4.94 -10.20
N PHE A 17 -5.95 4.49 -9.09
CA PHE A 17 -6.20 3.18 -8.50
C PHE A 17 -7.27 3.31 -7.41
N HIS A 18 -8.32 2.50 -7.52
CA HIS A 18 -9.40 2.42 -6.54
C HIS A 18 -9.34 1.07 -5.82
N GLY A 19 -8.89 1.08 -4.56
CA GLY A 19 -8.86 -0.09 -3.70
C GLY A 19 -10.27 -0.59 -3.37
N ARG A 20 -10.52 -1.89 -3.49
CA ARG A 20 -11.81 -2.53 -3.16
C ARG A 20 -11.77 -3.19 -1.79
N TYR A 21 -10.74 -3.97 -1.51
CA TYR A 21 -10.60 -4.69 -0.24
C TYR A 21 -9.14 -5.01 0.05
N PHE A 22 -8.82 -5.11 1.35
CA PHE A 22 -7.56 -5.67 1.81
C PHE A 22 -7.70 -7.19 1.85
N THR A 23 -6.68 -7.92 1.39
CA THR A 23 -6.71 -9.39 1.41
C THR A 23 -6.45 -9.96 2.80
N GLY A 24 -6.00 -9.13 3.74
CA GLY A 24 -5.47 -9.56 5.04
C GLY A 24 -4.04 -10.10 4.96
N GLU A 25 -3.49 -10.28 3.75
CA GLU A 25 -2.10 -10.64 3.58
C GLU A 25 -1.21 -9.45 3.98
N THR A 26 -0.30 -9.74 4.90
CA THR A 26 0.73 -8.79 5.31
C THR A 26 2.09 -9.32 4.87
N MET A 27 2.89 -8.44 4.30
CA MET A 27 4.25 -8.73 3.86
C MET A 27 5.25 -7.92 4.65
N ASP A 28 6.41 -8.51 4.85
CA ASP A 28 7.53 -7.76 5.39
C ASP A 28 8.10 -6.81 4.33
N CYS A 29 8.42 -5.59 4.75
CA CYS A 29 9.11 -4.61 3.94
C CYS A 29 10.63 -4.86 3.90
N ASN A 30 11.14 -5.82 4.71
CA ASN A 30 12.56 -6.20 4.80
C ASN A 30 13.48 -5.00 5.07
N SER A 31 12.99 -4.03 5.83
CA SER A 31 13.73 -2.81 6.14
C SER A 31 14.35 -2.92 7.53
N ASP A 32 15.65 -2.65 7.64
CA ASP A 32 16.39 -2.64 8.90
C ASP A 32 15.91 -1.54 9.87
N THR A 33 15.31 -0.48 9.31
CA THR A 33 14.82 0.71 9.99
C THR A 33 13.32 0.69 10.25
N CYS A 34 12.58 -0.29 9.73
CA CYS A 34 11.17 -0.47 10.06
C CYS A 34 11.02 -1.25 11.37
N ARG A 35 10.29 -0.69 12.33
CA ARG A 35 10.06 -1.32 13.65
C ARG A 35 9.35 -2.67 13.56
N THR A 36 8.43 -2.82 12.61
CA THR A 36 7.59 -4.02 12.47
C THR A 36 8.16 -5.02 11.47
N SER A 37 9.35 -4.77 10.91
CA SER A 37 10.03 -5.68 9.99
C SER A 37 10.78 -6.79 10.73
N ALA A 38 10.85 -7.98 10.16
CA ALA A 38 11.69 -9.08 10.66
C ALA A 38 13.18 -8.76 10.54
N MET A 39 13.56 -7.88 9.62
CA MET A 39 14.93 -7.39 9.44
C MET A 39 15.29 -6.21 10.35
N HIS A 40 14.37 -5.78 11.22
CA HIS A 40 14.63 -4.70 12.16
C HIS A 40 15.92 -4.95 12.97
N LYS A 41 16.85 -3.99 12.94
CA LYS A 41 18.18 -4.16 13.54
C LYS A 41 18.20 -4.06 15.07
N HIS A 42 17.30 -3.27 15.67
CA HIS A 42 17.31 -3.01 17.11
C HIS A 42 16.31 -3.90 17.88
N LYS A 43 16.33 -5.22 17.65
CA LYS A 43 15.35 -6.15 18.26
C LYS A 43 15.36 -6.17 19.79
N THR A 44 16.50 -5.85 20.40
CA THR A 44 16.72 -5.91 21.85
C THR A 44 16.69 -4.53 22.52
N ALA A 45 16.62 -3.44 21.75
CA ALA A 45 16.63 -2.09 22.31
C ALA A 45 15.24 -1.69 22.81
N THR A 46 15.12 -1.37 24.09
CA THR A 46 13.83 -1.05 24.74
C THR A 46 13.22 0.28 24.25
N ASN A 47 14.06 1.22 23.80
CA ASN A 47 13.64 2.57 23.37
C ASN A 47 13.91 2.82 21.88
N CYS A 48 13.62 1.84 21.03
CA CYS A 48 13.83 1.98 19.60
C CYS A 48 12.90 3.04 18.99
N ARG A 49 13.47 4.06 18.34
CA ARG A 49 12.74 5.17 17.69
C ARG A 49 12.48 4.93 16.20
N CYS A 50 12.73 3.72 15.71
CA CYS A 50 12.48 3.37 14.33
C CYS A 50 11.00 3.59 13.96
N PRO A 51 10.71 4.15 12.77
CA PRO A 51 9.35 4.34 12.31
C PRO A 51 8.67 3.00 12.05
N GLU A 52 7.35 2.99 12.20
CA GLU A 52 6.51 1.95 11.64
C GLU A 52 6.16 2.36 10.21
N VAL A 53 6.58 1.54 9.26
CA VAL A 53 6.24 1.76 7.85
C VAL A 53 4.95 0.99 7.60
N VAL A 54 3.88 1.66 7.21
CA VAL A 54 2.66 1.02 6.71
C VAL A 54 2.55 1.34 5.23
N VAL A 55 2.80 0.36 4.37
CA VAL A 55 2.72 0.53 2.91
C VAL A 55 1.59 -0.32 2.36
N GLU A 56 0.80 0.24 1.45
CA GLU A 56 -0.18 -0.53 0.70
C GLU A 56 0.47 -1.12 -0.55
N GLN A 57 0.48 -2.45 -0.66
CA GLN A 57 0.86 -3.13 -1.88
C GLN A 57 -0.36 -3.26 -2.79
N ARG A 58 -0.42 -2.40 -3.80
CA ARG A 58 -1.55 -2.34 -4.73
C ARG A 58 -1.49 -3.49 -5.73
N LYS A 59 -2.55 -4.28 -5.78
CA LYS A 59 -2.77 -5.34 -6.74
C LYS A 59 -3.97 -4.99 -7.61
N ILE A 60 -3.73 -4.84 -8.92
CA ILE A 60 -4.76 -4.48 -9.88
C ILE A 60 -5.51 -5.75 -10.28
N GLN A 61 -6.79 -5.81 -9.96
CA GLN A 61 -7.69 -6.88 -10.38
C GLN A 61 -8.23 -6.61 -11.78
N ASN A 62 -8.72 -5.39 -12.03
CA ASN A 62 -9.22 -4.98 -13.34
C ASN A 62 -8.57 -3.68 -13.80
N MET A 63 -8.42 -3.55 -15.12
CA MET A 63 -7.93 -2.33 -15.76
C MET A 63 -8.99 -1.80 -16.74
N PHE A 64 -9.60 -0.67 -16.41
CA PHE A 64 -10.62 -0.02 -17.23
C PHE A 64 -10.01 1.11 -18.06
N GLN A 65 -10.45 1.27 -19.31
CA GLN A 65 -10.02 2.38 -20.18
C GLN A 65 -10.83 3.67 -19.93
N ILE A 66 -12.00 3.55 -19.31
CA ILE A 66 -12.88 4.66 -18.95
C ILE A 66 -12.43 5.34 -17.65
N PRO A 67 -12.82 6.60 -17.39
CA PRO A 67 -12.64 7.21 -16.08
C PRO A 67 -13.55 6.56 -15.02
N PHE A 68 -13.13 6.59 -13.76
CA PHE A 68 -14.02 6.23 -12.65
C PHE A 68 -15.13 7.29 -12.50
N ALA A 69 -16.36 6.85 -12.20
CA ALA A 69 -17.53 7.74 -12.21
C ALA A 69 -17.40 8.94 -11.25
N GLU A 70 -16.79 8.74 -10.08
CA GLU A 70 -16.63 9.78 -9.06
C GLU A 70 -15.29 10.51 -9.14
N CYS A 71 -14.41 10.12 -10.07
CA CYS A 71 -13.22 10.91 -10.32
C CYS A 71 -13.67 12.24 -10.95
N GLN A 72 -13.52 13.33 -10.20
CA GLN A 72 -13.74 14.66 -10.76
C GLN A 72 -12.89 14.80 -12.02
N ARG A 73 -13.56 15.07 -13.14
CA ARG A 73 -12.88 15.53 -14.35
C ARG A 73 -12.16 16.80 -13.94
N VAL A 74 -10.83 16.74 -13.84
CA VAL A 74 -10.03 17.95 -13.69
C VAL A 74 -10.15 18.67 -15.04
N SER A 75 -11.22 19.43 -15.23
CA SER A 75 -11.37 20.35 -16.35
C SER A 75 -10.28 21.40 -16.17
N ARG A 76 -9.24 21.29 -16.99
CA ARG A 76 -8.14 22.25 -17.07
C ARG A 76 -8.60 23.53 -17.75
#